data_AF-A0A6B3EV97-F1
#
_entry.id   AF-A0A6B3EV97-F1
#
_cell.length_a   1.000
_cell.length_b   1.000
_cell.length_c   1.000
_cell.angle_alpha   90.00
_cell.angle_beta   90.00
_cell.angle_gamma   90.00
#
_symmetry.space_group_name_H-M   'P 1'
#
loop_
_entity.id
_entity.type
_entity.pdbx_description
1 polymer ?
#
loop_
_entity_poly.entity_id
_entity_poly.type
_entity_poly.pdbx_seq_one_letter_code
_entity_poly.pdbx_strand_id
1 'polypeptide(L)' 'RVLRVARSARATERGDVHPLTALPALLPEADVVILSTPLTEQTRGLVDAEFLARLKDGALLVNVARGPVVDTEALLA' A
#
# COMPACT_ATOMS: atom_id res chain seq x y z
N ARG A 1 13.98 7.54 0.67
CA ARG A 1 12.83 8.49 0.83
C ARG A 1 11.69 7.73 1.49
N VAL A 2 10.87 8.36 2.33
CA VAL A 2 9.70 7.70 2.96
C VAL A 2 8.42 8.40 2.52
N LEU A 3 7.53 7.67 1.87
CA LEU A 3 6.17 8.10 1.54
C LEU A 3 5.21 7.50 2.58
N ARG A 4 4.25 8.28 3.06
CA ARG A 4 3.27 7.83 4.05
C ARG A 4 1.88 7.94 3.47
N VAL A 5 1.07 6.90 3.65
CA VAL A 5 -0.29 6.84 3.13
C VAL A 5 -1.24 6.47 4.26
N ALA A 6 -2.37 7.16 4.34
CA ALA A 6 -3.45 6.87 5.29
C ALA A 6 -4.80 7.22 4.67
N ARG A 7 -5.90 6.92 5.37
CA ARG A 7 -7.26 7.28 4.90
C ARG A 7 -7.43 8.78 4.62
N SER A 8 -6.85 9.65 5.46
CA SER A 8 -6.94 11.10 5.32
C SER A 8 -5.55 11.73 5.18
N ALA A 9 -5.47 12.73 4.30
CA ALA A 9 -4.29 13.56 4.11
C ALA A 9 -4.04 14.44 5.34
N ARG A 10 -2.78 14.62 5.71
CA ARG A 10 -2.36 15.52 6.81
C ARG A 10 -0.86 15.82 6.75
N ALA A 11 -0.47 17.00 7.22
CA ALA A 11 0.93 17.32 7.48
C ALA A 11 1.35 16.78 8.86
N THR A 12 2.60 16.34 8.98
CA THR A 12 3.19 15.91 10.26
C THR A 12 4.62 16.45 10.37
N GLU A 13 5.20 16.43 11.57
CA GLU A 13 6.62 16.77 11.78
C GLU A 13 7.57 15.90 10.95
N ARG A 14 7.13 14.71 10.53
CA ARG A 14 7.93 13.77 9.74
C ARG A 14 7.68 13.88 8.23
N GLY A 15 6.92 14.88 7.79
CA GLY A 15 6.49 15.11 6.41
C GLY A 15 5.03 14.75 6.15
N ASP A 16 4.62 14.87 4.90
CA ASP A 16 3.22 14.70 4.49
C ASP A 16 2.75 13.25 4.53
N VAL A 17 1.47 13.09 4.86
CA VAL A 17 0.73 11.85 4.72
C VAL A 17 -0.25 12.02 3.57
N HIS A 18 -0.09 11.22 2.53
CA HIS A 18 -0.97 11.19 1.37
C HIS A 18 -2.26 10.41 1.67
N PRO A 19 -3.39 10.77 1.05
CA PRO A 19 -4.61 9.99 1.14
C PRO A 19 -4.47 8.67 0.38
N LEU A 20 -5.27 7.66 0.74
CA LEU A 20 -5.26 6.35 0.09
C LEU A 20 -5.52 6.45 -1.44
N THR A 21 -6.32 7.43 -1.86
CA THR A 21 -6.59 7.71 -3.28
C THR A 21 -5.37 8.13 -4.09
N ALA A 22 -4.29 8.58 -3.44
CA ALA A 22 -3.03 8.90 -4.11
C ALA A 22 -2.14 7.66 -4.31
N LEU A 23 -2.44 6.55 -3.65
CA LEU A 23 -1.60 5.35 -3.64
C LEU A 23 -1.24 4.84 -5.05
N PRO A 24 -2.17 4.74 -6.03
CA PRO A 24 -1.84 4.24 -7.38
C PRO A 24 -0.74 5.03 -8.10
N ALA A 25 -0.61 6.34 -7.82
CA ALA A 25 0.42 7.19 -8.39
C ALA A 25 1.77 7.06 -7.66
N LEU A 26 1.76 6.64 -6.39
CA LEU A 26 2.96 6.49 -5.57
C LEU A 26 3.61 5.11 -5.71
N LEU A 27 2.84 4.06 -6.03
CA LEU A 27 3.34 2.68 -6.16
C LEU A 27 4.51 2.54 -7.15
N PRO A 28 4.51 3.17 -8.35
CA PRO A 28 5.62 3.06 -9.29
C PRO A 28 6.95 3.64 -8.77
N GLU A 29 6.92 4.47 -7.72
CA GLU A 29 8.11 5.05 -7.10
C GLU A 29 8.67 4.19 -5.95
N ALA A 30 7.92 3.22 -5.44
CA ALA A 30 8.25 2.47 -4.24
C ALA A 30 9.14 1.24 -4.53
N ASP A 31 10.30 1.18 -3.88
CA ASP A 31 11.14 -0.03 -3.86
C ASP A 31 10.68 -1.04 -2.79
N VAL A 32 10.04 -0.53 -1.74
CA VAL A 32 9.47 -1.33 -0.65
C VAL A 32 8.13 -0.74 -0.24
N VAL A 33 7.11 -1.60 -0.12
CA VAL A 33 5.79 -1.22 0.41
C VAL A 33 5.50 -2.00 1.68
N ILE A 34 5.24 -1.28 2.77
CA ILE A 34 4.96 -1.87 4.09
C ILE A 34 3.49 -1.61 4.43
N LEU A 35 2.71 -2.69 4.59
CA LEU A 35 1.32 -2.63 4.99
C LEU A 35 1.21 -2.74 6.51
N SER A 36 0.71 -1.69 7.15
CA SER A 36 0.44 -1.64 8.60
C SER A 36 -0.98 -1.17 8.90
N THR A 37 -1.90 -1.30 7.95
CA THR A 37 -3.30 -0.88 8.09
C THR A 37 -4.11 -1.90 8.90
N PRO A 38 -5.13 -1.48 9.66
CA PRO A 38 -6.10 -2.43 10.20
C PRO A 38 -6.89 -3.10 9.06
N LEU A 39 -7.43 -4.30 9.30
CA LEU A 39 -8.41 -4.92 8.41
C LEU A 39 -9.78 -4.30 8.64
N THR A 40 -10.33 -3.68 7.61
CA THR A 40 -11.69 -3.12 7.54
C THR A 40 -12.29 -3.48 6.18
N GLU A 41 -13.57 -3.18 5.96
CA GLU A 41 -14.18 -3.32 4.63
C GLU A 41 -13.47 -2.48 3.55
N GLN A 42 -12.85 -1.36 3.93
CA GLN A 42 -12.12 -0.50 2.99
C GLN A 42 -10.71 -0.99 2.66
N THR A 43 -10.11 -1.83 3.52
CA THR A 43 -8.73 -2.31 3.35
C THR A 43 -8.65 -3.80 3.04
N ARG A 44 -9.78 -4.51 3.04
CA ARG A 44 -9.88 -5.88 2.56
C ARG A 44 -9.58 -5.90 1.06
N GLY A 45 -8.62 -6.73 0.66
CA GLY A 45 -8.17 -6.79 -0.74
C GLY A 45 -7.55 -5.50 -1.25
N LEU A 46 -7.04 -4.62 -0.36
CA LEU A 46 -6.37 -3.38 -0.76
C LEU A 46 -5.18 -3.66 -1.69
N VAL A 47 -4.47 -4.77 -1.45
CA VAL A 47 -3.44 -5.26 -2.35
C VAL A 47 -4.08 -6.31 -3.25
N ASP A 48 -4.52 -5.87 -4.41
CA ASP A 48 -5.08 -6.68 -5.49
C ASP A 48 -4.11 -6.75 -6.68
N ALA A 49 -4.56 -7.35 -7.79
CA ALA A 49 -3.74 -7.48 -9.00
C ALA A 49 -3.34 -6.11 -9.60
N GLU A 50 -4.20 -5.09 -9.51
CA GLU A 50 -3.88 -3.76 -10.04
C GLU A 50 -2.81 -3.07 -9.18
N PHE A 51 -2.91 -3.18 -7.86
CA PHE A 51 -1.88 -2.72 -6.93
C PHE A 51 -0.54 -3.35 -7.27
N LEU A 52 -0.50 -4.68 -7.40
CA LEU A 52 0.72 -5.44 -7.65
C LEU A 52 1.34 -5.09 -9.00
N ALA A 53 0.52 -4.95 -10.05
CA ALA A 53 0.97 -4.56 -11.39
C ALA A 53 1.55 -3.13 -11.47
N ARG A 54 1.27 -2.28 -10.48
CA ARG A 54 1.83 -0.92 -10.38
C ARG A 54 3.15 -0.85 -9.61
N LEU A 55 3.55 -1.93 -8.94
CA LEU A 55 4.84 -2.00 -8.27
C LEU A 55 5.98 -2.04 -9.30
N LYS A 56 7.16 -1.58 -8.89
CA LYS A 56 8.37 -1.82 -9.67
C LYS A 56 8.67 -3.32 -9.71
N ASP A 57 9.24 -3.78 -10.81
CA ASP A 57 9.86 -5.10 -10.86
C ASP A 57 10.92 -5.23 -9.76
N GLY A 58 10.84 -6.32 -8.99
CA GLY A 58 11.74 -6.56 -7.84
C GLY A 58 11.42 -5.75 -6.58
N ALA A 59 10.31 -5.00 -6.53
CA ALA A 59 9.87 -4.33 -5.31
C ALA A 59 9.51 -5.35 -4.21
N LEU A 60 9.76 -4.97 -2.95
CA LEU A 60 9.43 -5.80 -1.79
C LEU A 60 8.09 -5.38 -1.18
N LEU A 61 7.14 -6.31 -1.10
CA LEU A 61 5.91 -6.14 -0.33
C LEU A 61 6.06 -6.78 1.07
N VAL A 62 5.84 -5.98 2.12
CA VAL A 62 5.90 -6.43 3.52
C VAL A 62 4.52 -6.28 4.16
N ASN A 63 3.84 -7.40 4.42
CA ASN A 63 2.56 -7.39 5.11
C ASN A 63 2.74 -7.63 6.63
N VAL A 64 2.67 -6.55 7.42
CA VAL A 64 2.57 -6.62 8.90
C VAL A 64 1.17 -6.24 9.39
N ALA A 65 0.19 -6.25 8.50
CA ALA A 65 -1.21 -5.92 8.76
C ALA A 65 -2.01 -7.18 9.13
N ARG A 66 -2.90 -7.62 8.24
CA ARG A 66 -3.70 -8.85 8.34
C ARG A 66 -3.71 -9.53 6.97
N GLY A 67 -3.78 -10.85 6.94
CA GLY A 67 -3.80 -11.64 5.70
C GLY A 67 -4.79 -11.08 4.66
N PRO A 68 -6.07 -10.90 4.99
CA PRO A 68 -7.08 -10.43 4.03
C PRO A 68 -6.94 -8.99 3.53
N VAL A 69 -5.94 -8.23 3.99
CA VAL A 69 -5.58 -6.95 3.34
C VAL A 69 -4.97 -7.20 1.97
N VAL A 70 -4.38 -8.38 1.79
CA VAL A 70 -3.79 -8.83 0.53
C VAL A 70 -4.67 -9.91 -0.08
N ASP A 71 -5.03 -9.72 -1.35
CA ASP A 71 -5.54 -10.80 -2.17
C ASP A 71 -4.40 -11.79 -2.44
N THR A 72 -4.50 -12.97 -1.83
CA THR A 72 -3.46 -13.99 -1.91
C THR A 72 -3.42 -14.68 -3.27
N GLU A 73 -4.54 -14.74 -4.00
CA GLU A 73 -4.56 -15.30 -5.35
C GLU A 73 -3.85 -14.35 -6.31
N ALA A 74 -4.15 -13.05 -6.24
CA ALA A 74 -3.44 -12.03 -7.02
C ALA A 74 -1.94 -11.99 -6.73
N LEU A 75 -1.53 -12.26 -5.48
CA LEU A 75 -0.12 -12.29 -5.09
C LEU A 75 0.66 -13.47 -5.68
N LEU A 76 0.00 -14.58 -5.96
CA LEU A 76 0.63 -15.83 -6.41
C LEU A 76 0.56 -16.04 -7.94
N ALA A 77 -0.18 -15.18 -8.65
CA ALA A 77 -0.38 -15.26 -10.09
C ALA A 77 0.89 -14.90 -10.89
#